data_AF-A0A6I1QVW2-F1
#
_entry.id   AF-A0A6I1QVW2-F1
#
_cell.length_a   1.000
_cell.length_b   1.000
_cell.length_c   1.000
_cell.angle_alpha   90.00
_cell.angle_beta   90.00
_cell.angle_gamma   90.00
#
_symmetry.space_group_name_H-M   'P 1'
#
loop_
_entity.id
_entity.type
_entity.pdbx_description
1 polymer ?
#
loop_
_entity_poly.entity_id
_entity_poly.type
_entity_poly.pdbx_seq_one_letter_code
_entity_poly.pdbx_strand_id
1 'polypeptide(L)'
;MILKQATAVDVLIGPFVDLADGATAEEGESPSVLLSKNGQGLAAKSDATTPAHDDAGYYNCELDATDTGTVGTLVLVVEATANALPVRHEFQVVEEAVYDQLFGASAPGAATVAALATVDQVVDDILVDTAVIGAAGAGLTEAGGTGDQLTAVPWNAAWDEQVQSEVEDGLAAYDPPTKAELDAGLAGLNDPTAAAIADAVWDEDLGDHDNADS
;
A
#
# COMPACT_ATOMS: atom_id res chain seq x y z
N MET A 1 -25.04 7.94 -28.46
CA MET A 1 -24.78 8.71 -27.21
C MET A 1 -24.32 7.75 -26.12
N ILE A 2 -23.48 8.21 -25.17
CA ILE A 2 -22.98 7.39 -24.05
C ILE A 2 -23.81 7.70 -22.80
N LEU A 3 -24.25 6.67 -22.08
CA LEU A 3 -25.05 6.78 -20.87
C LEU A 3 -24.32 6.17 -19.67
N LYS A 4 -24.51 6.76 -18.50
CA LYS A 4 -24.05 6.21 -17.22
C LYS A 4 -24.98 5.06 -16.80
N GLN A 5 -24.42 3.93 -16.38
CA GLN A 5 -25.21 2.81 -15.87
C GLN A 5 -26.07 3.23 -14.66
N ALA A 6 -27.26 2.65 -14.57
CA ALA A 6 -28.16 2.77 -13.43
C ALA A 6 -28.45 4.22 -12.99
N THR A 7 -28.52 5.13 -13.96
CA THR A 7 -28.74 6.56 -13.75
C THR A 7 -29.92 7.01 -14.61
N ALA A 8 -30.84 7.76 -14.01
CA ALA A 8 -31.96 8.34 -14.73
C ALA A 8 -31.47 9.45 -15.69
N VAL A 9 -32.03 9.49 -16.89
CA VAL A 9 -31.63 10.43 -17.94
C VAL A 9 -32.76 10.67 -18.94
N ASP A 10 -32.87 11.92 -19.39
CA ASP A 10 -33.74 12.27 -20.51
C ASP A 10 -32.99 12.11 -21.83
N VAL A 11 -33.61 11.39 -22.77
CA VAL A 11 -33.09 11.23 -24.13
C VAL A 11 -34.09 11.76 -25.15
N LEU A 12 -33.57 12.51 -26.13
CA LEU A 12 -34.37 12.98 -27.25
C LEU A 12 -34.55 11.85 -28.27
N ILE A 13 -35.79 11.44 -28.53
CA ILE A 13 -36.15 10.40 -29.50
C ILE A 13 -36.93 11.01 -30.66
N GLY A 14 -36.86 10.38 -31.83
CA GLY A 14 -37.39 10.91 -33.09
C GLY A 14 -36.32 11.09 -34.17
N PRO A 15 -36.63 11.82 -35.27
CA PRO A 15 -37.94 12.43 -35.51
C PRO A 15 -38.97 11.33 -35.85
N PHE A 16 -40.19 11.50 -35.34
CA PHE A 16 -41.36 10.77 -35.81
C PHE A 16 -41.82 11.45 -37.10
N VAL A 17 -41.90 10.68 -38.18
CA VAL A 17 -42.33 11.16 -39.48
C VAL A 17 -43.56 10.40 -39.94
N ASP A 18 -44.43 11.10 -40.66
CA ASP A 18 -45.70 10.60 -41.17
C ASP A 18 -45.51 9.33 -42.01
N LEU A 19 -46.41 8.37 -41.82
CA LEU A 19 -46.37 7.06 -42.45
C LEU A 19 -46.60 7.11 -43.97
N ALA A 20 -47.37 8.09 -44.45
CA ALA A 20 -47.74 8.19 -45.85
C ALA A 20 -46.61 8.78 -46.71
N ASP A 21 -45.88 9.76 -46.19
CA ASP A 21 -44.82 10.45 -46.95
C ASP A 21 -43.39 10.21 -46.43
N GLY A 22 -43.22 9.72 -45.21
CA GLY A 22 -41.93 9.44 -44.58
C GLY A 22 -41.05 10.68 -44.39
N ALA A 23 -41.62 11.89 -44.43
CA ALA A 23 -40.88 13.15 -44.45
C ALA A 23 -41.50 14.24 -43.57
N THR A 24 -42.82 14.33 -43.49
CA THR A 24 -43.51 15.33 -42.67
C THR A 24 -43.45 14.91 -41.20
N ALA A 25 -43.20 15.84 -40.27
CA ALA A 25 -43.19 15.51 -38.85
C ALA A 25 -44.59 15.10 -38.39
N GLU A 26 -44.69 13.96 -37.70
CA GLU A 26 -45.94 13.54 -37.06
C GLU A 26 -45.94 14.04 -35.61
N GLU A 27 -46.91 14.89 -35.29
CA GLU A 27 -47.07 15.52 -33.98
C GLU A 27 -48.28 14.93 -33.24
N GLY A 28 -48.24 14.94 -31.90
CA GLY A 28 -49.36 14.44 -31.08
C GLY A 28 -49.35 12.93 -30.83
N GLU A 29 -48.29 12.23 -31.24
CA GLU A 29 -48.04 10.83 -30.89
C GLU A 29 -47.94 10.63 -29.37
N SER A 30 -48.24 9.41 -28.92
CA SER A 30 -48.02 8.94 -27.53
C SER A 30 -47.12 7.71 -27.58
N PRO A 31 -45.79 7.89 -27.74
CA PRO A 31 -44.90 6.80 -28.09
C PRO A 31 -44.82 5.71 -27.01
N SER A 32 -45.00 4.46 -27.41
CA SER A 32 -44.73 3.29 -26.55
C SER A 32 -43.31 2.79 -26.77
N VAL A 33 -42.44 3.03 -25.79
CA VAL A 33 -40.99 2.79 -25.92
C VAL A 33 -40.62 1.39 -25.47
N LEU A 34 -39.92 0.66 -26.34
CA LEU A 34 -39.31 -0.63 -26.07
C LEU A 34 -37.78 -0.50 -26.02
N LEU A 35 -37.16 -1.20 -25.08
CA LEU A 35 -35.72 -1.25 -24.87
C LEU A 35 -35.21 -2.68 -25.06
N SER A 36 -34.10 -2.82 -25.77
CA SER A 36 -33.26 -4.02 -25.76
C SER A 36 -31.96 -3.69 -25.04
N LYS A 37 -31.77 -4.31 -23.87
CA LYS A 37 -30.61 -4.08 -22.99
C LYS A 37 -29.53 -5.10 -23.29
N ASN A 38 -28.39 -4.68 -23.83
CA ASN A 38 -27.25 -5.51 -24.20
C ASN A 38 -27.63 -6.79 -24.98
N GLY A 39 -28.48 -6.63 -26.00
CA GLY A 39 -28.91 -7.73 -26.87
C GLY A 39 -30.03 -8.62 -26.32
N GLN A 40 -30.63 -8.26 -25.18
CA GLN A 40 -31.82 -8.93 -24.65
C GLN A 40 -33.05 -8.64 -25.53
N GLY A 41 -34.11 -9.45 -25.38
CA GLY A 41 -35.38 -9.20 -26.08
C GLY A 41 -35.95 -7.81 -25.77
N LEU A 42 -36.68 -7.24 -26.74
CA LEU A 42 -37.37 -5.96 -26.55
C LEU A 42 -38.41 -6.08 -25.43
N ALA A 43 -38.36 -5.16 -24.48
CA ALA A 43 -39.32 -5.04 -23.40
C ALA A 43 -39.68 -3.56 -23.20
N ALA A 44 -40.87 -3.26 -22.67
CA ALA A 44 -41.23 -1.89 -22.33
C ALA A 44 -40.19 -1.27 -21.39
N LYS A 45 -39.92 0.03 -21.55
CA LYS A 45 -39.14 0.76 -20.56
C LYS A 45 -39.80 0.66 -19.18
N SER A 46 -38.97 0.68 -18.15
CA SER A 46 -39.37 0.62 -16.74
C SER A 46 -40.00 1.93 -16.29
N ASP A 47 -39.42 3.06 -16.71
CA ASP A 47 -40.00 4.35 -16.38
C ASP A 47 -41.41 4.51 -16.94
N ALA A 48 -42.37 4.91 -16.10
CA ALA A 48 -43.78 4.94 -16.45
C ALA A 48 -44.23 6.20 -17.19
N THR A 49 -43.36 7.20 -17.35
CA THR A 49 -43.73 8.43 -18.05
C THR A 49 -43.85 8.19 -19.56
N THR A 50 -44.86 8.79 -20.18
CA THR A 50 -44.95 8.80 -21.64
C THR A 50 -44.03 9.89 -22.18
N PRO A 51 -43.25 9.63 -23.26
CA PRO A 51 -42.41 10.65 -23.86
C PRO A 51 -43.20 11.91 -24.20
N ALA A 52 -42.68 13.06 -23.79
CA ALA A 52 -43.33 14.35 -23.99
C ALA A 52 -42.87 14.96 -25.32
N HIS A 53 -43.82 15.49 -26.10
CA HIS A 53 -43.51 16.20 -27.34
C HIS A 53 -42.57 17.38 -27.07
N ASP A 54 -41.56 17.53 -27.90
CA ASP A 54 -40.67 18.69 -27.93
C ASP A 54 -40.97 19.55 -29.17
N ASP A 55 -40.25 19.35 -30.27
CA ASP A 55 -40.44 20.06 -31.54
C ASP A 55 -40.07 19.18 -32.75
N ALA A 56 -40.62 19.50 -33.92
CA ALA A 56 -40.28 18.86 -35.21
C ALA A 56 -40.34 17.32 -35.20
N GLY A 57 -41.33 16.75 -34.50
CA GLY A 57 -41.49 15.30 -34.34
C GLY A 57 -40.48 14.66 -33.38
N TYR A 58 -39.73 15.43 -32.59
CA TYR A 58 -38.92 14.90 -31.50
C TYR A 58 -39.67 14.91 -30.17
N TYR A 59 -39.35 13.94 -29.31
CA TYR A 59 -39.97 13.74 -28.00
C TYR A 59 -38.87 13.50 -26.96
N ASN A 60 -39.02 14.09 -25.78
CA ASN A 60 -38.18 13.79 -24.63
C ASN A 60 -38.70 12.54 -23.94
N CYS A 61 -37.86 11.51 -23.88
CA CYS A 61 -38.14 10.25 -23.21
C CYS A 61 -37.28 10.15 -21.95
N GLU A 62 -37.91 10.11 -20.79
CA GLU A 62 -37.25 9.79 -19.53
C GLU A 62 -36.96 8.27 -19.47
N LEU A 63 -35.72 7.94 -19.12
CA LEU A 63 -35.27 6.59 -18.78
C LEU A 63 -34.87 6.57 -17.31
N ASP A 64 -35.35 5.59 -16.54
CA ASP A 64 -34.97 5.44 -15.14
C ASP A 64 -33.64 4.67 -14.96
N ALA A 65 -33.23 4.49 -13.71
CA ALA A 65 -32.05 3.70 -13.38
C ALA A 65 -32.18 2.21 -13.77
N THR A 66 -33.39 1.65 -13.83
CA THR A 66 -33.61 0.27 -14.26
C THR A 66 -33.39 0.16 -15.77
N ASP A 67 -33.82 1.15 -16.54
CA ASP A 67 -33.66 1.26 -17.98
C ASP A 67 -32.21 1.28 -18.42
N THR A 68 -31.38 2.05 -17.74
CA THR A 68 -29.93 2.12 -17.97
C THR A 68 -29.13 1.13 -17.12
N GLY A 69 -29.78 0.17 -16.45
CA GLY A 69 -29.14 -0.71 -15.46
C GLY A 69 -28.17 -1.76 -16.01
N THR A 70 -28.10 -1.95 -17.33
CA THR A 70 -27.26 -2.98 -17.98
C THR A 70 -26.19 -2.35 -18.87
N VAL A 71 -24.91 -2.62 -18.57
CA VAL A 71 -23.77 -2.20 -19.40
C VAL A 71 -23.81 -2.88 -20.76
N GLY A 72 -23.47 -2.14 -21.81
CA GLY A 72 -23.48 -2.60 -23.19
C GLY A 72 -24.35 -1.74 -24.09
N THR A 73 -24.69 -2.28 -25.26
CA THR A 73 -25.56 -1.58 -26.22
C THR A 73 -26.99 -1.53 -25.68
N LEU A 74 -27.56 -0.33 -25.60
CA LEU A 74 -28.98 -0.12 -25.33
C LEU A 74 -29.65 0.33 -26.64
N VAL A 75 -30.55 -0.50 -27.16
CA VAL A 75 -31.35 -0.15 -28.34
C VAL A 75 -32.72 0.29 -27.87
N LEU A 76 -33.12 1.50 -28.24
CA LEU A 76 -34.46 2.03 -28.04
C LEU A 76 -35.22 1.94 -29.34
N VAL A 77 -36.43 1.40 -29.29
CA VAL A 77 -37.33 1.27 -30.44
C VAL A 77 -38.70 1.77 -30.05
N VAL A 78 -39.30 2.55 -30.95
CA VAL A 78 -40.75 2.78 -30.98
C VAL A 78 -41.24 2.16 -32.28
N GLU A 79 -42.20 1.24 -32.16
CA GLU A 79 -42.80 0.60 -33.34
C GLU A 79 -43.63 1.60 -34.14
N ALA A 80 -43.89 1.26 -35.41
CA ALA A 80 -44.73 2.08 -36.25
C ALA A 80 -46.12 2.27 -35.61
N THR A 81 -46.63 3.49 -35.65
CA THR A 81 -48.00 3.78 -35.21
C THR A 81 -48.93 3.82 -36.43
N ALA A 82 -50.19 4.20 -36.23
CA ALA A 82 -51.11 4.39 -37.34
C ALA A 82 -50.70 5.58 -38.23
N ASN A 83 -49.95 6.54 -37.67
CA ASN A 83 -49.61 7.79 -38.34
C ASN A 83 -48.10 7.98 -38.50
N ALA A 84 -47.25 7.32 -37.71
CA ALA A 84 -45.79 7.52 -37.76
C ALA A 84 -45.00 6.26 -38.10
N LEU A 85 -43.87 6.44 -38.82
CA LEU A 85 -42.86 5.42 -39.05
C LEU A 85 -42.13 5.01 -37.74
N PRO A 86 -41.54 3.80 -37.69
CA PRO A 86 -40.84 3.34 -36.50
C PRO A 86 -39.56 4.16 -36.27
N VAL A 87 -39.28 4.45 -35.00
CA VAL A 87 -38.09 5.18 -34.55
C VAL A 87 -37.14 4.22 -33.85
N ARG A 88 -35.85 4.33 -34.14
CA ARG A 88 -34.81 3.53 -33.49
C ARG A 88 -33.60 4.38 -33.11
N HIS A 89 -33.15 4.24 -31.87
CA HIS A 89 -31.95 4.87 -31.34
C HIS A 89 -31.03 3.83 -30.70
N GLU A 90 -29.73 4.09 -30.78
CA GLU A 90 -28.69 3.27 -30.14
C GLU A 90 -27.87 4.10 -29.17
N PHE A 91 -27.70 3.56 -27.97
CA PHE A 91 -26.89 4.12 -26.92
C PHE A 91 -25.88 3.09 -26.44
N GLN A 92 -24.79 3.57 -25.84
CA GLN A 92 -23.85 2.72 -25.13
C GLN A 92 -23.95 3.05 -23.64
N VAL A 93 -24.36 2.07 -22.84
CA VAL A 93 -24.29 2.16 -21.39
C VAL A 93 -22.91 1.71 -20.95
N VAL A 94 -22.23 2.54 -20.17
CA VAL A 94 -20.92 2.24 -19.58
C VAL A 94 -21.03 2.21 -18.06
N GLU A 95 -20.15 1.46 -17.40
CA GLU A 95 -20.07 1.40 -15.94
C GLU A 95 -19.97 2.80 -15.31
N GLU A 96 -20.57 2.98 -14.14
CA GLU A 96 -20.60 4.27 -13.43
C GLU A 96 -19.18 4.83 -13.22
N ALA A 97 -18.23 4.02 -12.74
CA ALA A 97 -16.86 4.48 -12.49
C ALA A 97 -16.15 4.90 -13.79
N VAL A 98 -16.39 4.20 -14.89
CA VAL A 98 -15.83 4.55 -16.20
C VAL A 98 -16.46 5.83 -16.73
N TYR A 99 -17.78 5.99 -16.56
CA TYR A 99 -18.46 7.22 -16.94
C TYR A 99 -17.91 8.42 -16.17
N ASP A 100 -17.80 8.31 -14.84
CA ASP A 100 -17.32 9.41 -14.00
C ASP A 100 -15.87 9.77 -14.31
N GLN A 101 -15.05 8.78 -14.63
CA GLN A 101 -13.65 8.99 -15.01
C GLN A 101 -13.51 9.76 -16.34
N LEU A 102 -14.41 9.57 -17.31
CA LEU A 102 -14.25 10.07 -18.68
C LEU A 102 -15.21 11.20 -19.08
N PHE A 103 -16.43 11.18 -18.56
CA PHE A 103 -17.54 12.06 -18.96
C PHE A 103 -18.17 12.82 -17.79
N GLY A 104 -17.83 12.45 -16.54
CA GLY A 104 -18.29 13.15 -15.35
C GLY A 104 -17.89 14.63 -15.34
N ALA A 105 -18.62 15.46 -14.60
CA ALA A 105 -18.21 16.83 -14.36
C ALA A 105 -16.87 16.84 -13.60
N SER A 106 -15.85 17.49 -14.16
CA SER A 106 -14.46 17.40 -13.67
C SER A 106 -13.83 16.02 -13.78
N ALA A 107 -14.24 15.22 -14.77
CA ALA A 107 -13.65 13.94 -15.11
C ALA A 107 -12.10 14.01 -15.10
N PRO A 108 -11.41 13.18 -14.31
CA PRO A 108 -9.94 13.17 -14.26
C PRO A 108 -9.32 12.70 -15.58
N GLY A 109 -10.08 12.00 -16.42
CA GLY A 109 -9.62 11.42 -17.68
C GLY A 109 -8.69 10.23 -17.47
N ALA A 110 -7.94 9.90 -18.53
CA ALA A 110 -6.81 8.98 -18.43
C ALA A 110 -5.63 9.65 -17.73
N ALA A 111 -4.80 8.88 -17.02
CA ALA A 111 -3.56 9.39 -16.45
C ALA A 111 -2.71 10.06 -17.54
N THR A 112 -2.27 11.30 -17.28
CA THR A 112 -1.48 12.06 -18.25
C THR A 112 -0.04 11.56 -18.27
N VAL A 113 0.64 11.74 -19.41
CA VAL A 113 2.08 11.44 -19.54
C VAL A 113 2.90 12.19 -18.48
N ALA A 114 2.51 13.42 -18.13
CA ALA A 114 3.17 14.20 -17.09
C ALA A 114 3.03 13.57 -15.70
N ALA A 115 1.82 13.14 -15.32
CA ALA A 115 1.59 12.47 -14.04
C ALA A 115 2.37 11.14 -13.96
N LEU A 116 2.39 10.38 -15.06
CA LEU A 116 3.18 9.15 -15.15
C LEU A 116 4.68 9.41 -15.09
N ALA A 117 5.19 10.45 -15.76
CA ALA A 117 6.59 10.84 -15.71
C ALA A 117 7.03 11.28 -14.30
N THR A 118 6.16 11.93 -13.54
CA THR A 118 6.44 12.24 -12.13
C THR A 118 6.57 10.96 -11.29
N VAL A 119 5.67 9.99 -11.47
CA VAL A 119 5.75 8.70 -10.76
C VAL A 119 7.00 7.94 -11.18
N ASP A 120 7.32 7.95 -12.47
CA ASP A 120 8.53 7.34 -13.04
C ASP A 120 9.80 7.91 -12.40
N GLN A 121 9.91 9.25 -12.35
CA GLN A 121 11.02 9.93 -11.70
C GLN A 121 11.14 9.57 -10.21
N VAL A 122 10.02 9.52 -9.49
CA VAL A 122 10.02 9.11 -8.07
C VAL A 122 10.50 7.67 -7.92
N VAL A 123 10.09 6.76 -8.82
CA VAL A 123 10.54 5.36 -8.80
C VAL A 123 12.04 5.26 -9.14
N ASP A 124 12.53 6.05 -10.09
CA ASP A 124 13.95 6.16 -10.42
C ASP A 124 14.77 6.66 -9.23
N ASP A 125 14.32 7.72 -8.56
CA ASP A 125 14.97 8.27 -7.36
C ASP A 125 15.04 7.23 -6.23
N ILE A 126 13.94 6.48 -6.00
CA ILE A 126 13.90 5.38 -5.01
C ILE A 126 14.90 4.28 -5.37
N LEU A 127 15.01 3.92 -6.64
CA LEU A 127 15.95 2.90 -7.11
C LEU A 127 17.40 3.34 -6.91
N VAL A 128 17.70 4.61 -7.14
CA VAL A 128 19.01 5.19 -6.83
C VAL A 128 19.28 5.14 -5.32
N ASP A 129 18.32 5.56 -4.50
CA ASP A 129 18.47 5.53 -3.04
C ASP A 129 18.66 4.12 -2.50
N THR A 130 17.92 3.13 -3.00
CA THR A 130 18.09 1.72 -2.60
C THR A 130 19.43 1.15 -3.07
N ALA A 131 19.95 1.58 -4.23
CA ALA A 131 21.29 1.22 -4.68
C ALA A 131 22.39 1.86 -3.83
N VAL A 132 22.22 3.13 -3.44
CA VAL A 132 23.12 3.83 -2.52
C VAL A 132 23.08 3.17 -1.14
N ILE A 133 21.91 2.81 -0.63
CA ILE A 133 21.76 2.03 0.61
C ILE A 133 22.47 0.67 0.47
N GLY A 134 22.33 -0.02 -0.67
CA GLY A 134 23.05 -1.26 -0.96
C GLY A 134 24.57 -1.10 -1.00
N ALA A 135 25.08 0.01 -1.55
CA ALA A 135 26.52 0.29 -1.67
C ALA A 135 27.14 0.90 -0.41
N ALA A 136 26.37 1.70 0.34
CA ALA A 136 26.80 2.42 1.54
C ALA A 136 26.54 1.65 2.84
N GLY A 137 25.77 0.56 2.85
CA GLY A 137 25.68 -0.29 4.05
C GLY A 137 24.53 -1.29 4.24
N ALA A 138 23.74 -1.72 3.25
CA ALA A 138 22.64 -2.67 3.54
C ALA A 138 22.31 -3.67 2.43
N GLY A 139 23.18 -4.66 2.28
CA GLY A 139 22.71 -6.04 2.33
C GLY A 139 22.50 -6.45 3.79
N LEU A 140 21.30 -6.22 4.34
CA LEU A 140 20.81 -6.91 5.54
C LEU A 140 20.50 -8.39 5.27
N THR A 141 21.11 -8.99 4.25
CA THR A 141 21.24 -10.45 4.16
C THR A 141 22.63 -10.77 4.67
N GLU A 142 22.65 -11.16 5.94
CA GLU A 142 23.72 -11.85 6.64
C GLU A 142 24.69 -12.60 5.69
N ALA A 143 25.82 -11.97 5.35
CA ALA A 143 27.01 -12.70 4.95
C ALA A 143 27.81 -13.02 6.23
N GLY A 144 27.24 -13.89 7.06
CA GLY A 144 27.82 -14.33 8.32
C GLY A 144 27.30 -13.55 9.54
N GLY A 145 26.65 -14.24 10.47
CA GLY A 145 26.11 -13.70 11.73
C GLY A 145 27.15 -13.20 12.73
N THR A 146 28.16 -12.46 12.28
CA THR A 146 29.31 -11.97 13.04
C THR A 146 29.31 -10.47 13.32
N GLY A 147 28.26 -9.73 12.92
CA GLY A 147 28.19 -8.28 13.18
C GLY A 147 29.02 -7.38 12.25
N ASP A 148 29.47 -7.92 11.10
CA ASP A 148 30.28 -7.21 10.09
C ASP A 148 29.64 -5.90 9.56
N GLN A 149 28.32 -5.75 9.64
CA GLN A 149 27.64 -4.54 9.13
C GLN A 149 27.99 -3.27 9.92
N LEU A 150 28.44 -3.42 11.17
CA LEU A 150 28.91 -2.29 11.97
C LEU A 150 30.31 -1.81 11.54
N THR A 151 31.08 -2.63 10.83
CA THR A 151 32.43 -2.29 10.35
C THR A 151 32.43 -1.46 9.06
N ALA A 152 31.31 -1.44 8.32
CA ALA A 152 31.13 -0.63 7.11
C ALA A 152 30.64 0.79 7.39
N VAL A 153 30.08 1.04 8.58
CA VAL A 153 29.81 2.39 9.06
C VAL A 153 31.17 3.03 9.38
N PRO A 154 31.56 4.14 8.72
CA PRO A 154 32.81 4.81 9.03
C PRO A 154 32.87 5.10 10.53
N TRP A 155 33.96 4.70 11.17
CA TRP A 155 34.23 5.03 12.56
C TRP A 155 33.97 6.53 12.79
N ASN A 156 33.00 6.86 13.65
CA ASN A 156 32.66 8.24 13.98
C ASN A 156 33.19 8.57 15.37
N ALA A 157 33.71 9.78 15.57
CA ALA A 157 34.35 10.19 16.83
C ALA A 157 33.40 10.17 18.05
N ALA A 158 32.08 10.19 17.84
CA ALA A 158 31.10 10.04 18.93
C ALA A 158 30.97 8.58 19.40
N TRP A 159 31.39 7.62 18.57
CA TRP A 159 31.49 6.21 18.93
C TRP A 159 32.73 5.95 19.81
N ASP A 160 33.84 6.66 19.59
CA ASP A 160 35.00 6.65 20.50
C ASP A 160 34.58 7.03 21.93
N GLU A 161 33.80 8.11 22.07
CA GLU A 161 33.37 8.62 23.38
C GLU A 161 32.47 7.61 24.11
N GLN A 162 31.53 6.97 23.42
CA GLN A 162 30.63 5.97 24.01
C GLN A 162 31.36 4.67 24.38
N VAL A 163 32.20 4.15 23.48
CA VAL A 163 32.99 2.94 23.75
C VAL A 163 33.98 3.17 24.88
N GLN A 164 34.63 4.33 24.92
CA GLN A 164 35.51 4.68 26.05
C GLN A 164 34.73 4.76 27.36
N SER A 165 33.55 5.38 27.38
CA SER A 165 32.70 5.43 28.57
C SER A 165 32.29 4.04 29.06
N GLU A 166 31.86 3.14 28.17
CA GLU A 166 31.48 1.78 28.56
C GLU A 166 32.67 0.94 29.03
N VAL A 167 33.84 1.11 28.41
CA VAL A 167 35.08 0.46 28.86
C VAL A 167 35.52 1.00 30.22
N GLU A 168 35.36 2.30 30.47
CA GLU A 168 35.61 2.91 31.78
C GLU A 168 34.66 2.38 32.84
N ASP A 169 33.36 2.29 32.55
CA ASP A 169 32.36 1.69 33.44
C ASP A 169 32.68 0.22 33.73
N GLY A 170 33.06 -0.54 32.70
CA GLY A 170 33.46 -1.94 32.83
C GLY A 170 34.73 -2.12 33.66
N LEU A 171 35.71 -1.24 33.50
CA LEU A 171 36.95 -1.25 34.28
C LEU A 171 36.72 -0.80 35.73
N ALA A 172 35.77 0.11 35.96
CA ALA A 172 35.37 0.53 37.31
C ALA A 172 34.53 -0.53 38.04
N ALA A 173 33.71 -1.30 37.30
CA ALA A 173 32.94 -2.41 37.83
C ALA A 173 33.81 -3.65 38.09
N TYR A 174 34.86 -3.85 37.28
CA TYR A 174 35.93 -4.78 37.60
C TYR A 174 36.68 -4.23 38.82
N ASP A 175 36.54 -4.88 39.98
CA ASP A 175 37.21 -4.53 41.23
C ASP A 175 38.45 -5.43 41.44
N PRO A 176 39.56 -5.23 40.71
CA PRO A 176 40.74 -6.05 40.89
C PRO A 176 41.40 -5.73 42.24
N PRO A 177 42.09 -6.72 42.84
CA PRO A 177 42.90 -6.46 44.02
C PRO A 177 43.84 -5.28 43.79
N THR A 178 43.72 -4.28 44.65
CA THR A 178 44.64 -3.15 44.63
C THR A 178 46.05 -3.66 44.95
N LYS A 179 47.06 -2.91 44.50
CA LYS A 179 48.45 -3.21 44.86
C LYS A 179 48.63 -3.32 46.39
N ALA A 180 47.93 -2.49 47.15
CA ALA A 180 47.98 -2.50 48.62
C ALA A 180 47.40 -3.79 49.21
N GLU A 181 46.29 -4.30 48.68
CA GLU A 181 45.70 -5.57 49.12
C GLU A 181 46.59 -6.77 48.80
N LEU A 182 47.23 -6.76 47.62
CA LEU A 182 48.21 -7.80 47.26
C LEU A 182 49.44 -7.75 48.14
N ASP A 183 49.99 -6.55 48.38
CA ASP A 183 51.15 -6.36 49.26
C ASP A 183 50.83 -6.80 50.71
N ALA A 184 49.61 -6.49 51.20
CA ALA A 184 49.15 -6.89 52.53
C ALA A 184 48.91 -8.41 52.63
N GLY A 185 48.34 -9.02 51.59
CA GLY A 185 48.17 -10.47 51.53
C GLY A 185 49.51 -11.20 51.55
N LEU A 186 50.50 -10.71 50.80
CA LEU A 186 51.86 -11.25 50.79
C LEU A 186 52.55 -11.09 52.15
N ALA A 187 52.43 -9.92 52.79
CA ALA A 187 52.98 -9.69 54.11
C ALA A 187 52.29 -10.54 55.21
N GLY A 188 51.03 -10.90 55.00
CA GLY A 188 50.24 -11.77 55.89
C GLY A 188 50.55 -13.26 55.73
N LEU A 189 51.23 -13.66 54.65
CA LEU A 189 51.90 -14.95 54.59
C LEU A 189 53.05 -14.88 55.59
N ASN A 190 52.76 -15.38 56.79
CA ASN A 190 53.65 -15.42 57.93
C ASN A 190 54.88 -16.27 57.59
N ASP A 191 55.86 -15.70 56.88
CA ASP A 191 57.16 -16.31 56.63
C ASP A 191 57.76 -16.59 58.02
N PRO A 192 57.82 -17.87 58.46
CA PRO A 192 58.31 -18.16 59.78
C PRO A 192 59.72 -17.62 59.89
N THR A 193 59.95 -16.72 60.86
CA THR A 193 61.28 -16.15 61.07
C THR A 193 62.28 -17.29 61.28
N ALA A 194 63.54 -17.12 60.87
CA ALA A 194 64.57 -18.13 61.08
C ALA A 194 64.66 -18.59 62.55
N ALA A 195 64.35 -17.69 63.50
CA ALA A 195 64.26 -18.00 64.92
C ALA A 195 63.05 -18.90 65.25
N ALA A 196 61.87 -18.63 64.71
CA ALA A 196 60.69 -19.47 64.91
C ALA A 196 60.85 -20.87 64.28
N ILE A 197 61.54 -20.95 63.13
CA ILE A 197 61.94 -22.23 62.53
C ILE A 197 62.90 -22.98 63.47
N ALA A 198 63.93 -22.30 63.98
CA ALA A 198 64.92 -22.92 64.86
C ALA A 198 64.33 -23.37 66.21
N ASP A 199 63.42 -22.59 66.78
CA ASP A 199 62.70 -22.91 68.02
C ASP A 199 61.85 -24.17 67.85
N ALA A 200 61.07 -24.26 66.76
CA ALA A 200 60.28 -25.44 66.44
C ALA A 200 61.15 -26.70 66.20
N VAL A 201 62.32 -26.53 65.56
CA VAL A 201 63.28 -27.63 65.35
C VAL A 201 63.88 -28.10 66.68
N TRP A 202 64.23 -27.18 67.58
CA TRP A 202 64.74 -27.54 68.91
C TRP A 202 63.68 -28.17 69.80
N ASP A 203 62.43 -27.72 69.73
CA ASP A 203 61.30 -28.34 70.42
C ASP A 203 61.00 -29.75 69.89
N GLU A 204 61.20 -30.02 68.60
CA GLU A 204 61.11 -31.36 68.00
C GLU A 204 62.27 -32.28 68.48
N ASP A 205 63.51 -31.79 68.46
CA ASP A 205 64.73 -32.52 68.89
C ASP A 205 64.70 -32.83 70.41
N LEU A 206 64.02 -32.00 71.21
CA LEU A 206 63.80 -32.18 72.66
C LEU A 206 62.56 -33.01 73.00
N GLY A 207 61.58 -33.06 72.09
CA GLY A 207 60.29 -33.72 72.32
C GLY A 207 60.35 -35.25 72.26
N ASP A 208 61.47 -35.82 71.83
CA ASP A 208 61.60 -37.19 71.30
C ASP A 208 60.58 -37.45 70.17
N HIS A 209 61.06 -37.97 69.04
CA HIS A 209 60.18 -38.54 68.00
C HIS A 209 59.57 -39.86 68.51
N ASP A 210 58.91 -39.84 69.67
CA ASP A 210 58.27 -41.01 70.28
C ASP A 210 56.94 -41.28 69.57
N ASN A 211 57.06 -41.72 68.32
CA ASN A 211 56.27 -42.78 67.70
C ASN A 211 56.94 -43.21 66.37
N ALA A 212 57.92 -44.10 66.44
CA ALA A 212 57.70 -45.52 66.23
C ALA A 212 59.02 -46.23 65.89
N ASP A 213 59.40 -47.17 66.77
CA ASP A 213 60.14 -48.41 66.49
C ASP A 213 61.20 -48.36 65.37
N SER A 214 62.46 -48.28 65.81
CA SER A 214 63.52 -49.17 65.33
C SER A 214 64.54 -49.43 66.42
#